data_AF-A0A9C9DC41-F1
#
_entry.id   AF-A0A9C9DC41-F1
#
_cell.length_a   1.000
_cell.length_b   1.000
_cell.length_c   1.000
_cell.angle_alpha   90.00
_cell.angle_beta   90.00
_cell.angle_gamma   90.00
#
_symmetry.space_group_name_H-M   'P 1'
#
loop_
_entity.id
_entity.type
_entity.pdbx_description
1 polymer ?
#
loop_
_entity_poly.entity_id
_entity_poly.type
_entity_poly.pdbx_seq_one_letter_code
_entity_poly.pdbx_strand_id
1 'polypeptide(L)'
;MFPKSRNHKDMEKRKTLRLTVCLAGLLISIDSNAADHACSDCHGSATPGASDLIRPLSGLCADCHRKRIAAGEHAVDIPVTAPNNTLPLHNGEMTCITCHDPHQAFAALRM
;
A
#
# COMPACT_ATOMS: atom_id res chain seq x y z
N MET A 1 -3.57 -18.77 -62.50
CA MET A 1 -2.74 -17.60 -62.13
C MET A 1 -1.96 -17.99 -60.88
N PHE A 2 -0.76 -18.57 -61.04
CA PHE A 2 0.08 -19.04 -59.95
C PHE A 2 1.26 -18.06 -59.76
N PRO A 3 1.48 -17.48 -58.57
CA PRO A 3 2.70 -16.75 -58.31
C PRO A 3 3.86 -17.69 -57.92
N LYS A 4 5.00 -17.32 -58.48
CA LYS A 4 6.28 -18.01 -58.63
C LYS A 4 6.99 -18.27 -57.29
N SER A 5 7.51 -19.49 -57.15
CA SER A 5 8.45 -19.97 -56.14
C SER A 5 9.61 -18.98 -55.90
N ARG A 6 9.88 -18.66 -54.63
CA ARG A 6 11.10 -17.92 -54.21
C ARG A 6 12.19 -18.91 -53.81
N ASN A 7 13.40 -18.49 -54.16
CA ASN A 7 14.62 -19.28 -54.28
C ASN A 7 15.21 -19.68 -52.91
N HIS A 8 15.82 -20.86 -52.87
CA HIS A 8 16.35 -21.57 -51.69
C HIS A 8 17.62 -20.93 -51.07
N LYS A 9 18.05 -19.75 -51.53
CA LYS A 9 19.33 -19.11 -51.15
C LYS A 9 19.25 -18.13 -49.97
N ASP A 10 18.05 -17.84 -49.45
CA ASP A 10 17.85 -16.86 -48.38
C ASP A 10 17.77 -17.45 -46.96
N MET A 11 17.85 -18.78 -46.80
CA MET A 11 17.79 -19.43 -45.48
C MET A 11 19.15 -19.61 -44.78
N GLU A 12 20.27 -19.31 -45.47
CA GLU A 12 21.63 -19.56 -44.98
C GLU A 12 22.35 -18.30 -44.46
N LYS A 13 21.61 -17.25 -44.07
CA LYS A 13 22.18 -16.00 -43.51
C LYS A 13 21.70 -15.63 -42.11
N ARG A 14 20.94 -16.51 -41.44
CA ARG A 14 20.41 -16.27 -40.08
C ARG A 14 20.96 -17.25 -39.03
N LYS A 15 22.07 -17.94 -39.30
CA LYS A 15 22.70 -18.91 -38.38
C LYS A 15 23.91 -18.37 -37.61
N THR A 16 24.24 -17.09 -37.73
CA THR A 16 25.46 -16.52 -37.13
C THR A 16 25.21 -15.18 -36.43
N LEU A 17 24.13 -15.08 -35.66
CA LEU A 17 24.01 -14.03 -34.63
C LEU A 17 24.20 -14.64 -33.24
N ARG A 18 25.49 -14.91 -32.96
CA ARG A 18 26.17 -14.87 -31.65
C ARG A 18 25.21 -14.64 -30.48
N LEU A 19 24.78 -15.66 -29.75
CA LEU A 19 25.53 -16.26 -28.63
C LEU A 19 26.56 -15.32 -27.99
N THR A 20 26.14 -14.14 -27.56
CA THR A 20 26.83 -13.29 -26.57
C THR A 20 25.87 -12.15 -26.18
N VAL A 21 24.89 -12.45 -25.32
CA VAL A 21 24.40 -11.43 -24.37
C VAL A 21 24.74 -11.99 -23.00
N CYS A 22 25.98 -11.66 -22.62
CA CYS A 22 26.47 -11.73 -21.26
C CYS A 22 25.39 -11.21 -20.31
N LEU A 23 25.08 -12.00 -19.29
CA LEU A 23 25.14 -11.55 -17.89
C LEU A 23 24.60 -10.12 -17.63
N ALA A 24 23.47 -9.77 -18.24
CA ALA A 24 22.76 -8.55 -17.94
C ALA A 24 21.99 -8.85 -16.66
N GLY A 25 22.57 -8.38 -15.56
CA GLY A 25 22.19 -8.67 -14.20
C GLY A 25 20.69 -8.74 -14.01
N LEU A 26 20.27 -9.86 -13.45
CA LEU A 26 19.03 -10.07 -12.74
C LEU A 26 19.01 -9.12 -11.52
N LEU A 27 18.92 -7.81 -11.75
CA LEU A 27 18.56 -6.82 -10.75
C LEU A 27 17.03 -6.80 -10.69
N ILE A 28 16.44 -7.87 -10.17
CA ILE A 28 15.07 -7.78 -9.68
C ILE A 28 15.20 -6.96 -8.40
N SER A 29 14.90 -5.67 -8.49
CA SER A 29 14.67 -4.86 -7.29
C SER A 29 13.55 -5.54 -6.53
N ILE A 30 13.90 -6.16 -5.41
CA ILE A 30 12.91 -6.51 -4.40
C ILE A 30 12.42 -5.18 -3.81
N ASP A 31 11.32 -4.66 -4.33
CA ASP A 31 10.59 -3.59 -3.67
C ASP A 31 10.05 -4.15 -2.36
N SER A 32 10.85 -4.02 -1.30
CA SER A 32 10.43 -4.29 0.07
C SER A 32 9.34 -3.29 0.44
N ASN A 33 8.08 -3.63 0.16
CA ASN A 33 6.91 -2.97 0.71
C ASN A 33 6.77 -3.36 2.20
N ALA A 34 7.73 -2.96 3.03
CA ALA A 34 7.44 -2.67 4.41
C ALA A 34 6.92 -1.23 4.40
N ALA A 35 5.59 -1.06 4.46
CA ALA A 35 4.96 0.24 4.43
C ALA A 35 5.19 0.97 5.77
N ASP A 36 6.40 1.48 5.96
CA ASP A 36 6.68 2.44 7.03
C ASP A 36 6.10 3.79 6.59
N HIS A 37 4.97 4.18 7.20
CA HIS A 37 4.37 5.50 6.95
C HIS A 37 5.25 6.61 7.53
N ALA A 38 5.43 7.69 6.77
CA ALA A 38 6.17 8.85 7.25
C ALA A 38 5.31 9.63 8.26
N CYS A 39 5.93 10.28 9.24
CA CYS A 39 5.18 11.08 10.22
C CYS A 39 4.31 12.16 9.52
N SER A 40 4.82 12.73 8.42
CA SER A 40 4.14 13.73 7.60
C SER A 40 2.87 13.23 6.90
N ASP A 41 2.66 11.91 6.82
CA ASP A 41 1.45 11.35 6.21
C ASP A 41 0.22 11.62 7.08
N CYS A 42 0.43 11.79 8.39
CA CYS A 42 -0.62 12.06 9.37
C CYS A 42 -0.45 13.41 10.08
N HIS A 43 0.78 13.92 10.19
CA HIS A 43 1.12 15.05 11.04
C HIS A 43 1.76 16.23 10.30
N GLY A 44 1.54 17.44 10.84
CA GLY A 44 2.07 18.68 10.26
C GLY A 44 3.53 18.96 10.62
N SER A 45 4.01 18.34 11.69
CA SER A 45 5.36 18.52 12.23
C SER A 45 6.13 17.20 12.35
N ALA A 46 7.46 17.31 12.44
CA ALA A 46 8.36 16.17 12.56
C ALA A 46 8.37 15.53 13.96
N THR A 47 7.89 16.24 15.00
CA THR A 47 7.77 15.74 16.37
C THR A 47 6.35 16.05 16.90
N PRO A 48 5.34 15.37 16.37
CA PRO A 48 3.97 15.80 16.53
C PRO A 48 3.35 15.36 17.86
N GLY A 49 2.46 16.20 18.37
CA GLY A 49 1.50 15.81 19.40
C GLY A 49 0.19 15.32 18.78
N ALA A 50 -0.71 14.77 19.60
CA ALA A 50 -1.99 14.24 19.14
C ALA A 50 -2.89 15.28 18.42
N SER A 51 -2.70 16.58 18.69
CA SER A 51 -3.47 17.67 18.07
C SER A 51 -2.91 18.14 16.73
N ASP A 52 -1.72 17.69 16.33
CA ASP A 52 -1.03 18.13 15.11
C ASP A 52 -1.36 17.23 13.91
N LEU A 53 -2.64 16.89 13.74
CA LEU A 53 -3.09 16.12 12.58
C LEU A 53 -3.33 17.06 11.40
N ILE A 54 -2.84 16.70 10.21
CA ILE A 54 -3.03 17.53 9.00
C ILE A 54 -4.50 17.56 8.53
N ARG A 55 -5.31 16.60 8.97
CA ARG A 55 -6.72 16.40 8.61
C ARG A 55 -7.46 15.64 9.74
N PRO A 56 -8.79 15.52 9.70
CA PRO A 56 -9.52 14.67 10.63
C PRO A 56 -9.03 13.22 10.62
N LEU A 57 -8.93 12.63 11.80
CA LEU A 57 -8.27 11.34 12.06
C LEU A 57 -8.78 10.21 11.15
N SER A 58 -10.09 9.95 11.15
CA SER A 58 -10.66 8.87 10.34
C SER A 58 -10.49 9.08 8.84
N GLY A 59 -10.40 10.34 8.40
CA GLY A 59 -10.05 10.69 7.03
C GLY A 59 -8.66 10.22 6.66
N LEU A 60 -7.65 10.44 7.52
CA LEU A 60 -6.26 9.98 7.30
C LEU A 60 -6.19 8.48 7.06
N CYS A 61 -6.92 7.69 7.84
CA CYS A 61 -7.00 6.24 7.64
C CYS A 61 -7.70 5.90 6.31
N ALA A 62 -8.83 6.56 6.02
CA ALA A 62 -9.66 6.25 4.86
C ALA A 62 -9.00 6.55 3.51
N ASP A 63 -8.02 7.47 3.44
CA ASP A 63 -7.30 7.79 2.20
C ASP A 63 -6.55 6.59 1.61
N CYS A 64 -6.03 5.73 2.48
CA CYS A 64 -5.35 4.49 2.11
C CYS A 64 -6.30 3.29 2.26
N HIS A 65 -7.04 3.21 3.37
CA HIS A 65 -7.99 2.14 3.68
C HIS A 65 -9.38 2.46 3.14
N ARG A 66 -9.51 2.60 1.82
CA ARG A 66 -10.79 2.98 1.18
C ARG A 66 -11.83 1.85 1.16
N LYS A 67 -11.37 0.61 1.10
CA LYS A 67 -12.21 -0.58 0.93
C LYS A 67 -12.51 -1.21 2.30
N ARG A 68 -13.24 -0.48 3.13
CA ARG A 68 -13.68 -0.88 4.48
C ARG A 68 -14.89 -1.81 4.42
N ILE A 69 -14.72 -2.97 3.78
CA ILE A 69 -15.80 -3.95 3.55
C ILE A 69 -15.48 -5.33 4.13
N ALA A 70 -14.38 -5.46 4.86
CA ALA A 70 -13.97 -6.72 5.47
C ALA A 70 -14.90 -7.11 6.62
N ALA A 71 -15.07 -8.42 6.82
CA ALA A 71 -15.76 -8.94 7.98
C ALA A 71 -14.99 -8.54 9.25
N GLY A 72 -15.62 -7.78 10.15
CA GLY A 72 -14.99 -7.25 11.36
C GLY A 72 -14.65 -5.75 11.30
N GLU A 73 -14.92 -5.09 10.18
CA GLU A 73 -14.90 -3.61 10.12
C GLU A 73 -16.03 -3.03 10.98
N HIS A 74 -15.73 -1.97 11.72
CA HIS A 74 -16.72 -1.23 12.51
C HIS A 74 -16.86 0.18 11.99
N ALA A 75 -18.06 0.76 12.11
CA ALA A 75 -18.25 2.16 11.83
C ALA A 75 -17.51 3.03 12.87
N VAL A 76 -16.94 4.13 12.40
CA VAL A 76 -16.13 5.07 13.19
C VAL A 76 -16.72 6.47 13.06
N ASP A 77 -16.23 7.40 13.87
CA ASP A 77 -16.80 8.76 14.04
C ASP A 77 -18.25 8.68 14.55
N ILE A 78 -18.51 7.69 15.40
CA ILE A 78 -19.80 7.50 16.05
C ILE A 78 -19.65 7.83 17.53
N PRO A 79 -20.46 8.75 18.07
CA PRO A 79 -20.54 9.01 19.50
C PRO A 79 -20.93 7.75 20.27
N VAL A 80 -20.16 7.43 21.31
CA VAL A 80 -20.49 6.30 22.20
C VAL A 80 -21.23 6.82 23.42
N THR A 81 -22.53 6.58 23.46
CA THR A 81 -23.43 7.04 24.54
C THR A 81 -23.71 5.97 25.59
N ALA A 82 -23.20 4.76 25.40
CA ALA A 82 -23.42 3.66 26.32
C ALA A 82 -22.85 3.98 27.71
N PRO A 83 -23.65 3.88 28.79
CA PRO A 83 -23.15 4.06 30.13
C PRO A 83 -22.12 2.95 30.45
N ASN A 84 -21.06 3.32 31.17
CA ASN A 84 -19.96 2.42 31.55
C ASN A 84 -19.14 1.84 30.38
N ASN A 85 -19.08 2.52 29.24
CA ASN A 85 -18.11 2.13 28.20
C ASN A 85 -16.67 2.30 28.73
N THR A 86 -15.79 1.34 28.43
CA THR A 86 -14.38 1.36 28.83
C THR A 86 -13.46 1.58 27.64
N LEU A 87 -13.99 2.02 26.50
CA LEU A 87 -13.21 2.19 25.29
C LEU A 87 -12.39 3.48 25.38
N PRO A 88 -11.16 3.50 24.82
CA PRO A 88 -10.36 4.71 24.69
C PRO A 88 -10.93 5.57 23.55
N LEU A 89 -11.99 6.31 23.84
CA LEU A 89 -12.67 7.17 22.87
C LEU A 89 -11.82 8.40 22.57
N HIS A 90 -11.85 8.83 21.32
CA HIS A 90 -11.29 10.12 20.91
C HIS A 90 -12.42 11.13 20.87
N ASN A 91 -12.38 12.17 21.72
CA ASN A 91 -13.43 13.18 21.84
C ASN A 91 -14.85 12.62 22.06
N GLY A 92 -14.97 11.48 22.74
CA GLY A 92 -16.26 10.81 22.99
C GLY A 92 -16.76 9.92 21.84
N GLU A 93 -15.97 9.77 20.78
CA GLU A 93 -16.31 8.96 19.61
C GLU A 93 -15.39 7.74 19.49
N MET A 94 -15.94 6.66 18.94
CA MET A 94 -15.15 5.53 18.48
C MET A 94 -14.49 5.91 17.15
N THR A 95 -13.17 5.82 17.09
CA THR A 95 -12.39 6.12 15.88
C THR A 95 -11.52 4.93 15.51
N CYS A 96 -10.80 5.00 14.38
CA CYS A 96 -9.88 3.94 13.98
C CYS A 96 -8.84 3.63 15.07
N ILE A 97 -8.34 4.66 15.77
CA ILE A 97 -7.29 4.50 16.79
C ILE A 97 -7.80 4.03 18.14
N THR A 98 -9.12 3.90 18.33
CA THR A 98 -9.66 3.24 19.51
C THR A 98 -9.17 1.79 19.61
N CYS A 99 -8.88 1.16 18.46
CA CYS A 99 -8.37 -0.21 18.39
C CYS A 99 -7.02 -0.32 17.65
N HIS A 100 -6.74 0.55 16.67
CA HIS A 100 -5.53 0.50 15.84
C HIS A 100 -4.56 1.63 16.20
N ASP A 101 -3.50 1.33 16.95
CA ASP A 101 -2.49 2.34 17.29
C ASP A 101 -1.37 2.39 16.23
N PRO A 102 -1.30 3.42 15.37
CA PRO A 102 -0.29 3.53 14.31
C PRO A 102 1.12 3.82 14.84
N HIS A 103 1.29 4.12 16.13
CA HIS A 103 2.59 4.35 16.75
C HIS A 103 3.16 3.09 17.42
N GLN A 104 2.41 1.99 17.49
CA GLN A 104 2.94 0.71 17.95
C GLN A 104 3.66 -0.02 16.83
N ALA A 105 4.84 -0.59 17.13
CA ALA A 105 5.67 -1.34 16.20
C ALA A 105 4.99 -2.56 15.54
N PHE A 106 3.78 -2.95 15.98
CA PHE A 106 3.03 -4.11 15.49
C PHE A 106 1.59 -3.79 15.06
N ALA A 107 1.28 -2.54 14.75
CA ALA A 107 -0.04 -2.14 14.25
C ALA A 107 -0.47 -2.89 12.97
N ALA A 108 0.51 -3.40 12.21
CA ALA A 108 0.30 -4.11 10.95
C ALA A 108 -0.23 -5.55 11.08
N LEU A 109 -0.43 -6.09 12.29
CA LEU A 109 -0.68 -7.53 12.42
C LEU A 109 -2.12 -8.01 12.13
N ARG A 110 -3.13 -7.13 11.95
CA ARG A 110 -4.48 -7.52 11.50
C ARG A 110 -5.30 -6.33 10.95
N MET A 111 -4.96 -5.84 9.76
CA MET A 111 -5.86 -5.01 8.93
C MET A 111 -5.99 -5.62 7.55
#